data_AF-A0ABD5AYU1-F1
#
_entry.id   AF-A0ABD5AYU1-F1
#
_cell.length_a   1.000
_cell.length_b   1.000
_cell.length_c   1.000
_cell.angle_alpha   90.00
_cell.angle_beta   90.00
_cell.angle_gamma   90.00
#
_symmetry.space_group_name_H-M   'P 1'
#
loop_
_entity.id
_entity.type
_entity.pdbx_description
1 polymer ?
#
loop_
_entity_poly.entity_id
_entity_poly.type
_entity_poly.pdbx_seq_one_letter_code
_entity_poly.pdbx_strand_id
1 'polypeptide(L)'
;MNAIVILGLILFILMLIFGGKTGLVSFLTLFLNFIILFITVLAIVFGAPIYVVTFIFCIIVSMVNLFLLNRFNTKTLAAFIASTVTTLLMIVAVYLSVHWGHLQGFTQEEQDETYIFSL
;
A
#
# COMPACT_ATOMS: atom_id res chain seq x y z
N MET A 1 -2.63 -12.04 -28.69
CA MET A 1 -1.47 -11.66 -27.86
C MET A 1 -2.01 -10.75 -26.76
N ASN A 2 -1.93 -11.15 -25.49
CA ASN A 2 -2.54 -10.39 -24.41
C ASN A 2 -1.73 -9.11 -24.16
N ALA A 3 -2.36 -7.93 -24.27
CA ALA A 3 -1.71 -6.63 -24.14
C ALA A 3 -0.93 -6.49 -22.83
N ILE A 4 -1.41 -7.12 -21.76
CA ILE A 4 -0.76 -7.14 -20.44
C ILE A 4 0.67 -7.70 -20.52
N VAL A 5 0.88 -8.77 -21.29
CA VAL A 5 2.20 -9.41 -21.43
C VAL A 5 3.16 -8.51 -22.19
N ILE A 6 2.66 -7.79 -23.20
CA ILE A 6 3.45 -6.84 -24.00
C ILE A 6 3.88 -5.64 -23.14
N LEU A 7 2.95 -5.03 -22.42
CA LEU A 7 3.28 -3.90 -21.54
C LEU A 7 4.23 -4.30 -20.41
N GLY A 8 4.05 -5.47 -19.82
CA GLY A 8 4.95 -5.98 -18.77
C GLY A 8 6.39 -6.16 -19.27
N LEU A 9 6.56 -6.66 -20.49
CA LEU A 9 7.87 -6.84 -21.11
C LEU A 9 8.53 -5.50 -21.45
N ILE A 10 7.77 -4.52 -21.97
CA ILE A 10 8.26 -3.16 -22.20
C ILE A 10 8.71 -2.52 -20.89
N LEU A 11 7.93 -2.63 -19.82
CA LEU A 11 8.25 -2.07 -18.51
C LEU A 11 9.54 -2.67 -17.95
N PHE A 12 9.71 -3.98 -18.07
CA PHE A 12 10.92 -4.67 -17.64
C PHE A 12 12.17 -4.17 -18.40
N ILE A 13 12.08 -4.05 -19.73
CA ILE A 13 13.17 -3.51 -20.56
C ILE A 13 13.50 -2.08 -20.16
N LEU A 14 12.48 -1.23 -19.99
CA LEU A 14 12.66 0.18 -19.65
C LEU A 14 13.34 0.34 -18.27
N MET A 15 12.95 -0.46 -17.28
CA MET A 15 13.58 -0.46 -15.97
C MET A 15 15.03 -0.93 -16.01
N LEU A 16 15.37 -1.90 -16.87
CA LEU A 16 16.74 -2.40 -17.00
C LEU A 16 17.66 -1.34 -17.65
N ILE A 17 17.16 -0.64 -18.67
CA ILE A 17 17.90 0.41 -19.38
C ILE A 17 18.10 1.65 -18.50
N PHE A 18 17.03 2.18 -17.91
CA PHE A 18 17.10 3.44 -17.15
C PHE A 18 17.58 3.26 -15.71
N GLY A 19 17.29 2.11 -15.08
CA GLY A 19 17.58 1.86 -13.67
C GLY A 19 18.85 1.06 -13.40
N GLY A 20 19.46 0.42 -14.40
CA GLY A 20 20.64 -0.43 -14.21
C GLY A 20 20.44 -1.49 -13.12
N LYS A 21 21.35 -1.54 -12.12
CA LYS A 21 21.24 -2.46 -10.97
C LYS A 21 20.06 -2.13 -10.06
N THR A 22 19.67 -0.86 -9.96
CA THR A 22 18.59 -0.38 -9.11
C THR A 22 17.22 -0.62 -9.73
N GLY A 23 17.14 -0.63 -11.07
CA GLY A 23 15.91 -0.92 -11.82
C GLY A 23 15.42 -2.35 -11.62
N LEU A 24 16.34 -3.32 -11.61
CA LEU A 24 16.00 -4.73 -11.37
C LEU A 24 15.53 -4.95 -9.92
N VAL A 25 16.15 -4.24 -8.97
CA VAL A 25 15.71 -4.24 -7.56
C VAL A 25 14.34 -3.57 -7.41
N SER A 26 14.07 -2.48 -8.12
CA SER A 26 12.76 -1.82 -8.12
C SER A 26 11.65 -2.74 -8.66
N PHE A 27 11.93 -3.46 -9.76
CA PHE A 27 10.99 -4.42 -10.32
C PHE A 27 10.71 -5.57 -9.34
N LEU A 28 11.72 -6.10 -8.66
CA LEU A 28 11.55 -7.11 -7.62
C LEU A 28 10.77 -6.56 -6.40
N THR A 29 11.02 -5.31 -6.04
CA THR A 29 10.32 -4.61 -4.95
C THR A 29 8.83 -4.51 -5.24
N LEU A 30 8.44 -4.35 -6.51
CA LEU A 30 7.05 -4.29 -6.91
C LEU A 30 6.33 -5.62 -6.63
N PHE A 31 6.93 -6.75 -6.97
CA PHE A 31 6.40 -8.07 -6.61
C PHE A 31 6.35 -8.28 -5.09
N LEU A 32 7.38 -7.84 -4.38
CA LEU A 32 7.42 -7.95 -2.92
C LEU A 32 6.30 -7.13 -2.26
N ASN A 33 6.06 -5.91 -2.73
CA ASN A 33 4.94 -5.08 -2.28
C ASN A 33 3.59 -5.78 -2.49
N PHE A 34 3.42 -6.45 -3.64
CA PHE A 34 2.20 -7.20 -3.92
C PHE A 34 1.98 -8.35 -2.93
N ILE A 35 3.05 -9.07 -2.58
CA ILE A 35 3.00 -10.15 -1.56
C ILE A 35 2.64 -9.58 -0.19
N ILE A 36 3.28 -8.47 0.22
CA ILE A 36 3.00 -7.82 1.50
C ILE A 36 1.54 -7.34 1.56
N LEU A 37 1.03 -6.78 0.46
CA LEU A 37 -0.37 -6.37 0.34
C LEU A 37 -1.30 -7.58 0.51
N PHE A 38 -1.01 -8.69 -0.16
CA PHE A 38 -1.80 -9.91 -0.06
C PHE A 38 -1.87 -10.42 1.39
N ILE A 39 -0.73 -10.47 2.10
CA ILE A 39 -0.68 -10.85 3.52
C ILE A 39 -1.50 -9.89 4.40
N THR A 40 -1.43 -8.60 4.10
CA THR A 40 -2.15 -7.56 4.83
C THR A 40 -3.66 -7.72 4.68
N VAL A 41 -4.14 -7.96 3.46
CA VAL A 41 -5.56 -8.24 3.19
C VAL A 41 -6.00 -9.52 3.90
N LEU A 42 -5.18 -10.57 3.86
CA LEU A 42 -5.47 -11.81 4.59
C LEU A 42 -5.62 -11.55 6.09
N ALA A 43 -4.71 -10.76 6.68
CA ALA A 43 -4.77 -10.39 8.10
C ALA A 43 -6.04 -9.61 8.46
N ILE A 44 -6.51 -8.72 7.58
CA ILE A 44 -7.79 -8.00 7.78
C ILE A 44 -8.96 -8.99 7.76
N VAL A 45 -8.97 -9.96 6.83
CA VAL A 45 -10.01 -10.99 6.74
C VAL A 45 -10.06 -11.87 8.00
N PHE A 46 -8.92 -12.13 8.64
CA PHE A 46 -8.85 -12.84 9.93
C PHE A 46 -9.34 -12.03 11.14
N GLY A 47 -9.82 -10.79 10.93
CA GLY A 47 -10.42 -9.96 11.97
C GLY A 47 -9.41 -9.07 12.73
N ALA A 48 -8.21 -8.88 12.20
CA ALA A 48 -7.25 -7.96 12.80
C ALA A 48 -7.74 -6.49 12.64
N PRO A 49 -7.48 -5.61 13.63
CA PRO A 49 -7.94 -4.22 13.59
C PRO A 49 -7.31 -3.46 12.42
N ILE A 50 -8.16 -2.97 11.51
CA ILE A 50 -7.79 -2.36 10.22
C ILE A 50 -6.76 -1.23 10.40
N TYR A 51 -6.96 -0.36 11.39
CA TYR A 51 -6.06 0.78 11.63
C TYR A 51 -4.63 0.35 11.97
N VAL A 52 -4.47 -0.68 12.81
CA VAL A 52 -3.15 -1.17 13.23
C VAL A 52 -2.47 -1.92 12.08
N VAL A 53 -3.23 -2.76 11.37
CA VAL A 53 -2.72 -3.53 10.22
C VAL A 53 -2.25 -2.60 9.11
N THR A 54 -3.02 -1.56 8.79
CA THR A 54 -2.67 -0.58 7.75
C THR A 54 -1.44 0.24 8.15
N PHE A 55 -1.31 0.60 9.43
CA PHE A 55 -0.13 1.31 9.91
C PHE A 55 1.15 0.48 9.78
N ILE A 56 1.10 -0.78 10.21
CA ILE A 56 2.22 -1.72 10.08
C ILE A 56 2.55 -1.95 8.60
N PHE A 57 1.54 -2.12 7.75
CA PHE A 57 1.71 -2.26 6.30
C PHE A 57 2.46 -1.06 5.70
N CYS A 58 2.03 0.17 6.00
CA CYS A 58 2.70 1.38 5.52
C CYS A 58 4.16 1.45 5.95
N ILE A 59 4.49 1.07 7.19
CA ILE A 59 5.87 1.05 7.68
C ILE A 59 6.71 0.04 6.89
N ILE A 60 6.21 -1.19 6.72
CA ILE A 60 6.92 -2.25 6.01
C ILE A 60 7.14 -1.87 4.55
N VAL A 61 6.10 -1.41 3.86
CA VAL A 61 6.17 -0.99 2.45
C VAL A 61 7.13 0.18 2.26
N SER A 62 7.09 1.17 3.14
CA SER A 62 8.00 2.32 3.09
C SER A 62 9.44 1.88 3.33
N MET A 63 9.67 0.97 4.28
CA MET A 63 11.00 0.43 4.57
C MET A 63 11.55 -0.33 3.36
N VAL A 64 10.75 -1.22 2.77
CA VAL A 64 11.16 -1.97 1.57
C VAL A 64 11.47 -1.01 0.42
N ASN A 65 10.58 -0.05 0.11
CA ASN A 65 10.83 0.85 -1.02
C ASN A 65 12.03 1.77 -0.81
N LEU A 66 12.18 2.39 0.37
CA LEU A 66 13.25 3.35 0.60
C LEU A 66 14.62 2.68 0.74
N PHE A 67 14.72 1.62 1.54
CA PHE A 67 16.03 1.00 1.81
C PHE A 67 16.51 0.10 0.69
N LEU A 68 15.62 -0.59 -0.03
CA LEU A 68 16.02 -1.49 -1.11
C LEU A 68 16.47 -0.71 -2.36
N LEU A 69 15.83 0.42 -2.67
CA LEU A 69 16.23 1.25 -3.81
C LEU A 69 17.45 2.13 -3.53
N ASN A 70 17.57 2.70 -2.32
CA ASN A 70 18.45 3.85 -2.10
C ASN A 70 19.72 3.56 -1.26
N ARG A 71 19.95 2.29 -0.87
CA ARG A 71 20.95 1.85 0.12
C ARG A 71 20.79 2.56 1.49
N PHE A 72 21.41 2.00 2.53
CA PHE A 72 21.47 2.63 3.86
C PHE A 72 22.27 3.93 3.77
N ASN A 73 21.56 5.05 3.67
CA ASN A 73 22.12 6.39 3.61
C ASN A 73 21.32 7.31 4.53
N THR A 74 21.94 8.35 5.06
CA THR A 74 21.30 9.31 5.97
C THR A 74 20.10 10.01 5.32
N LYS A 75 20.14 10.23 4.00
CA LYS A 75 19.00 10.75 3.22
C LYS A 75 17.80 9.80 3.21
N THR A 76 18.05 8.49 3.12
CA THR A 76 17.00 7.45 3.13
C THR A 76 16.33 7.37 4.50
N LEU A 77 17.13 7.48 5.57
CA LEU A 77 16.63 7.47 6.94
C LEU A 77 15.79 8.72 7.24
N ALA A 78 16.22 9.90 6.78
CA ALA A 78 15.44 11.12 6.89
C ALA A 78 14.11 11.02 6.13
N ALA A 79 14.13 10.48 4.90
CA ALA A 79 12.92 10.24 4.11
C ALA A 79 11.97 9.23 4.78
N PHE A 80 12.52 8.18 5.40
CA PHE A 80 11.72 7.19 6.13
C PHE A 80 11.03 7.80 7.35
N ILE A 81 11.74 8.59 8.17
CA ILE A 81 11.15 9.29 9.31
C ILE A 81 10.06 10.25 8.83
N ALA A 82 10.33 11.05 7.78
CA ALA A 82 9.33 11.96 7.22
C ALA A 82 8.07 11.21 6.77
N SER A 83 8.22 10.10 6.02
CA SER A 83 7.08 9.28 5.57
C SER A 83 6.30 8.64 6.71
N THR A 84 6.98 8.26 7.80
CA THR A 84 6.33 7.68 8.99
C THR A 84 5.50 8.75 9.71
N VAL A 85 6.05 9.95 9.88
CA VAL A 85 5.38 11.08 10.52
C VAL A 85 4.16 11.52 9.71
N THR A 86 4.28 11.62 8.38
CA THR A 86 3.14 11.99 7.52
C THR A 86 2.04 10.94 7.56
N THR A 87 2.39 9.64 7.60
CA THR A 87 1.42 8.55 7.72
C THR A 87 0.68 8.62 9.05
N LEU A 88 1.38 8.86 10.16
CA LEU A 88 0.75 9.07 11.48
C LEU A 88 -0.22 10.25 11.46
N LEU A 89 0.20 11.38 10.90
CA LEU A 89 -0.64 12.57 10.82
C LEU A 89 -1.89 12.32 9.96
N MET A 90 -1.74 11.61 8.84
CA MET A 90 -2.87 11.21 7.99
C MET A 90 -3.84 10.31 8.72
N ILE A 91 -3.37 9.31 9.49
CA ILE A 91 -4.27 8.44 10.27
C ILE A 91 -5.08 9.24 11.29
N VAL A 92 -4.46 10.19 11.99
CA VAL A 92 -5.16 11.08 12.93
C VAL A 92 -6.19 11.95 12.21
N ALA A 93 -5.83 12.54 11.07
CA ALA A 93 -6.73 13.36 10.28
C ALA A 93 -7.94 12.55 9.78
N VAL A 94 -7.71 11.34 9.27
CA VAL A 94 -8.77 10.42 8.84
C VAL A 94 -9.67 10.05 10.02
N TYR A 95 -9.09 9.70 11.18
CA TYR A 95 -9.87 9.36 12.37
C TYR A 95 -10.80 10.51 12.81
N LEU A 96 -10.26 11.74 12.89
CA LEU A 96 -11.05 12.93 13.25
C LEU A 96 -12.16 13.19 12.23
N SER A 97 -11.84 13.09 10.94
CA SER A 97 -12.79 13.32 9.85
C SER A 97 -13.91 12.28 9.84
N VAL A 98 -13.59 11.02 10.08
CA VAL A 98 -14.57 9.93 10.18
C VAL A 98 -15.44 10.06 11.43
N HIS A 99 -14.85 10.42 12.58
CA HIS A 99 -15.57 10.60 13.83
C HIS A 99 -16.56 11.78 13.76
N TRP A 100 -16.15 12.92 13.22
CA TRP A 100 -17.06 14.07 13.07
C TRP A 100 -18.04 13.93 11.90
N GLY A 101 -17.63 13.27 10.82
CA GLY A 101 -18.46 13.06 9.64
C GLY A 101 -19.43 11.89 9.74
N HIS A 102 -19.36 11.07 10.79
CA HIS A 102 -20.10 9.80 10.92
C HIS A 102 -19.97 8.89 9.68
N LEU A 103 -18.81 8.92 9.01
CA LEU A 103 -18.56 8.21 7.75
C LEU A 103 -18.23 6.71 7.97
N GLN A 104 -18.75 6.10 9.03
CA GLN A 104 -18.48 4.70 9.36
C GLN A 104 -19.63 3.80 8.92
N GLY A 105 -19.32 2.82 8.08
CA GLY A 105 -20.27 1.82 7.60
C GLY A 105 -21.12 2.28 6.41
N PHE A 106 -21.92 1.36 5.87
CA PHE A 106 -22.90 1.65 4.84
C PHE A 106 -24.04 2.50 5.42
N THR A 107 -24.47 3.53 4.69
CA THR A 107 -25.72 4.24 4.98
C THR A 107 -26.90 3.28 4.93
N GLN A 108 -27.97 3.56 5.69
CA GLN A 108 -29.14 2.66 5.73
C GLN A 108 -29.71 2.35 4.35
N GLU A 109 -29.68 3.33 3.44
CA GLU A 109 -30.08 3.18 2.04
C GLU A 109 -29.27 2.09 1.29
N GLU A 110 -27.95 2.02 1.48
CA GLU A 110 -27.10 1.03 0.81
C GLU A 110 -27.16 -0.35 1.50
N GLN A 111 -27.49 -0.38 2.79
CA GLN A 111 -27.76 -1.63 3.50
C GLN A 111 -29.03 -2.29 3.00
N ASP A 112 -30.11 -1.52 2.81
CA ASP A 112 -31.39 -2.03 2.33
C ASP A 112 -31.29 -2.60 0.92
N GLU A 113 -30.53 -1.97 0.02
CA GLU A 113 -30.24 -2.54 -1.30
C GLU A 113 -29.50 -3.87 -1.21
N THR A 114 -28.54 -3.99 -0.29
CA THR A 114 -27.77 -5.22 -0.08
C THR A 114 -28.63 -6.34 0.50
N TYR A 115 -29.58 -6.02 1.40
CA TYR A 115 -30.50 -7.01 1.97
C TYR A 115 -31.44 -7.61 0.94
N ILE A 116 -31.86 -6.84 -0.07
CA ILE A 116 -32.73 -7.33 -1.16
C ILE A 116 -32.06 -8.43 -1.99
N PHE A 117 -30.73 -8.43 -2.14
CA PHE A 117 -29.97 -9.48 -2.86
C PHE A 117 -29.61 -10.68 -1.99
N SER A 118 -29.91 -10.65 -0.69
CA SER A 118 -29.60 -11.73 0.27
C SER A 118 -30.76 -12.69 0.53
N LEU A 119 -31.90 -12.48 -0.15
CA LEU A 119 -33.14 -13.29 -0.07
C LEU A 119 -33.38 -14.03 -1.40
#